data_AF-A0A433PX65-F1
#
_entry.id   AF-A0A433PX65-F1
#
_cell.length_a   1.000
_cell.length_b   1.000
_cell.length_c   1.000
_cell.angle_alpha   90.00
_cell.angle_beta   90.00
_cell.angle_gamma   90.00
#
_symmetry.space_group_name_H-M   'P 1'
#
loop_
_entity.id
_entity.type
_entity.pdbx_description
1 polymer ?
#
loop_
_entity_poly.entity_id
_entity_poly.type
_entity_poly.pdbx_seq_one_letter_code
_entity_poly.pdbx_strand_id
1 'polypeptide(L)'
;MLKKVSLELGGKNANIIFDDCDLEKAVETSIRSSFWNQGEVRTSSYFFWSPIETTAVNHPSPIPILSYQICLCGSRIYVQRAVYHRFLDAFVPQARALVVGDPSRAETHLGPLVSESHMHKVLGYVRMAEKEGGVIQCGGRRMEIKDFGEDEKAEIWGKGLSPTSRVMREEIFGPVVTVHPFDTEDEAVALANDSPYGLACCVWTESGRRARRCAERIKAGMTMALCYVQLNGRTSVSWVPIILNLTVHVFMYYYYFRTASGAKIWWKKYLTTMQIIQFIIDLTVVYFCSYTYFAFTYAPYLPNAGSCAGTESAAILGCALLSSYLVLFINFYHQTYKIKKQQAANGKTKKVVKE
;
A
#
# COMPACT_ATOMS: atom_id res chain seq x y z
N MET A 1 25.90 11.48 24.41
CA MET A 1 24.50 11.63 23.97
C MET A 1 24.37 10.90 22.63
N LEU A 2 23.68 9.75 22.58
CA LEU A 2 23.50 9.01 21.33
C LEU A 2 22.38 9.68 20.52
N LYS A 3 22.65 10.04 19.26
CA LYS A 3 21.64 10.64 18.37
C LYS A 3 20.60 9.58 18.00
N LYS A 4 19.32 9.92 18.10
CA LYS A 4 18.23 9.09 17.56
C LYS A 4 18.34 9.08 16.04
N VAL A 5 18.50 7.90 15.46
CA VAL A 5 18.56 7.69 14.00
C VAL A 5 17.34 6.88 13.55
N SER A 6 16.84 7.19 12.36
CA SER A 6 15.84 6.40 11.64
C SER A 6 16.48 5.99 10.33
N LEU A 7 16.44 4.70 10.00
CA LEU A 7 17.08 4.13 8.82
C LEU A 7 16.04 3.36 8.02
N GLU A 8 15.82 3.77 6.78
CA GLU A 8 15.12 2.99 5.75
C GLU A 8 16.20 2.44 4.82
N LEU A 9 16.40 1.11 4.84
CA LEU A 9 17.43 0.43 4.07
C LEU A 9 16.81 -0.29 2.87
N GLY A 10 17.65 -0.96 2.08
CA GLY A 10 17.22 -1.73 0.91
C GLY A 10 16.23 -2.84 1.24
N GLY A 11 15.55 -3.34 0.21
CA GLY A 11 14.58 -4.43 0.31
C GLY A 11 14.67 -5.44 -0.82
N LYS A 12 14.28 -6.69 -0.54
CA LYS A 12 14.08 -7.72 -1.57
C LYS A 12 12.69 -8.32 -1.41
N ASN A 13 11.69 -7.54 -1.80
CA ASN A 13 10.30 -7.84 -1.49
C ASN A 13 9.81 -9.08 -2.24
N ALA A 14 9.02 -9.89 -1.54
CA ALA A 14 8.36 -11.06 -2.09
C ALA A 14 6.94 -10.71 -2.57
N ASN A 15 6.51 -11.32 -3.67
CA ASN A 15 5.16 -11.23 -4.21
C ASN A 15 4.62 -12.64 -4.42
N ILE A 16 3.70 -13.08 -3.56
CA ILE A 16 3.19 -14.46 -3.53
C ILE A 16 1.82 -14.53 -4.22
N ILE A 17 1.69 -15.41 -5.22
CA ILE A 17 0.50 -15.58 -6.06
C ILE A 17 -0.04 -17.00 -5.89
N PHE A 18 -1.18 -17.13 -5.20
CA PHE A 18 -1.88 -18.39 -5.04
C PHE A 18 -2.78 -18.71 -6.25
N ASP A 19 -3.17 -19.97 -6.39
CA ASP A 19 -4.02 -20.50 -7.46
C ASP A 19 -5.45 -19.95 -7.45
N ASP A 20 -5.93 -19.55 -6.27
CA ASP A 20 -7.25 -19.01 -6.01
C ASP A 20 -7.32 -17.48 -6.18
N CYS A 21 -6.31 -16.83 -6.74
CA CYS A 21 -6.35 -15.38 -6.95
C CYS A 21 -6.94 -14.99 -8.31
N ASP A 22 -7.42 -13.75 -8.40
CA ASP A 22 -7.68 -13.09 -9.69
C ASP A 22 -6.35 -12.88 -10.45
N LEU A 23 -6.07 -13.80 -11.38
CA LEU A 23 -4.80 -13.87 -12.09
C LEU A 23 -4.54 -12.64 -12.96
N GLU A 24 -5.57 -12.10 -13.60
CA GLU A 24 -5.43 -10.93 -14.49
C GLU A 24 -4.98 -9.71 -13.68
N LYS A 25 -5.64 -9.44 -12.55
CA LYS A 25 -5.26 -8.35 -11.65
C LYS A 25 -3.89 -8.57 -11.01
N ALA A 26 -3.58 -9.82 -10.65
CA ALA A 26 -2.28 -10.17 -10.08
C ALA A 26 -1.16 -9.90 -11.09
N VAL A 27 -1.35 -10.22 -12.38
CA VAL A 27 -0.38 -9.94 -13.45
C VAL A 27 -0.23 -8.43 -13.65
N GLU A 28 -1.32 -7.70 -13.87
CA GLU A 28 -1.30 -6.25 -14.12
C GLU A 28 -0.59 -5.50 -12.98
N THR A 29 -0.95 -5.83 -11.73
CA THR A 29 -0.35 -5.20 -10.56
C THR A 29 1.10 -5.62 -10.38
N SER A 30 1.46 -6.88 -10.69
CA SER A 30 2.84 -7.35 -10.64
C SER A 30 3.71 -6.59 -11.64
N ILE A 31 3.24 -6.38 -12.88
CA ILE A 31 3.95 -5.59 -13.90
C ILE A 31 4.19 -4.17 -13.40
N ARG A 32 3.11 -3.50 -12.97
CA ARG A 32 3.19 -2.14 -12.48
C ARG A 32 4.12 -2.05 -11.25
N SER A 33 3.99 -2.95 -10.28
CA SER A 33 4.82 -2.90 -9.06
C SER A 33 6.31 -3.15 -9.33
N SER A 34 6.62 -4.04 -10.26
CA SER A 34 8.00 -4.47 -10.52
C SER A 34 8.77 -3.51 -11.42
N PHE A 35 8.08 -2.86 -12.35
CA PHE A 35 8.73 -1.99 -13.35
C PHE A 35 8.49 -0.49 -13.12
N TRP A 36 7.57 -0.11 -12.23
CA TRP A 36 7.40 1.31 -11.89
C TRP A 36 8.69 1.91 -11.33
N ASN A 37 9.06 3.09 -11.85
CA ASN A 37 10.34 3.74 -11.57
C ASN A 37 11.56 2.80 -11.76
N GLN A 38 11.48 1.87 -12.72
CA GLN A 38 12.56 0.94 -13.07
C GLN A 38 13.03 0.07 -11.87
N GLY A 39 12.18 -0.16 -10.87
CA GLY A 39 12.58 -0.89 -9.66
C GLY A 39 13.32 -0.05 -8.61
N GLU A 40 13.55 1.25 -8.86
CA GLU A 40 14.33 2.17 -8.02
C GLU A 40 13.45 2.92 -6.99
N VAL A 41 12.60 2.23 -6.23
CA VAL A 41 11.70 2.88 -5.25
C VAL A 41 12.17 2.64 -3.82
N ARG A 42 12.40 3.72 -3.06
CA ARG A 42 12.58 3.70 -1.59
C ARG A 42 11.42 4.37 -0.86
N THR A 43 10.97 3.77 0.24
CA THR A 43 9.84 4.18 1.11
C THR A 43 9.88 5.64 1.55
N SER A 44 11.07 6.22 1.72
CA SER A 44 11.24 7.57 2.27
C SER A 44 10.88 8.72 1.33
N SER A 45 10.89 8.55 0.00
CA SER A 45 10.84 9.70 -0.92
C SER A 45 9.44 10.02 -1.45
N TYR A 46 8.49 9.09 -1.38
CA TYR A 46 7.15 9.26 -1.98
C TYR A 46 6.02 9.45 -0.96
N PHE A 47 6.34 9.61 0.33
CA PHE A 47 5.33 9.96 1.34
C PHE A 47 5.00 11.47 1.35
N PHE A 48 5.77 12.31 0.63
CA PHE A 48 5.75 13.76 0.86
C PHE A 48 5.68 14.65 -0.37
N TRP A 49 5.89 14.15 -1.59
CA TRP A 49 5.94 15.02 -2.78
C TRP A 49 5.67 14.25 -4.08
N SER A 50 4.42 14.23 -4.53
CA SER A 50 4.13 14.21 -5.97
C SER A 50 3.01 15.21 -6.21
N PRO A 51 3.26 16.28 -6.99
CA PRO A 51 2.19 17.11 -7.51
C PRO A 51 1.23 16.24 -8.31
N ILE A 52 -0.06 16.57 -8.18
CA ILE A 52 -1.14 16.05 -9.02
C ILE A 52 -0.86 16.55 -10.45
N GLU A 53 -0.27 15.72 -11.29
CA GLU A 53 -0.34 15.91 -12.74
C GLU A 53 -1.30 14.87 -13.32
N THR A 54 -2.52 15.35 -13.55
CA THR A 54 -3.50 14.76 -14.45
C THR A 54 -3.00 14.85 -15.88
N THR A 55 -2.28 13.85 -16.37
CA THR A 55 -2.19 13.60 -17.81
C THR A 55 -3.26 12.58 -18.20
N ALA A 56 -4.26 13.10 -18.90
CA ALA A 56 -5.35 12.35 -19.46
C ALA A 56 -4.81 11.35 -20.50
N VAL A 57 -4.93 10.05 -20.22
CA VAL A 57 -4.87 9.00 -21.23
C VAL A 57 -6.30 8.47 -21.38
N ASN A 58 -6.79 8.50 -22.62
CA ASN A 58 -8.16 8.17 -23.04
C ASN A 58 -8.55 6.71 -22.75
N HIS A 59 -8.82 6.38 -21.49
CA HIS A 59 -9.62 5.22 -21.10
C HIS A 59 -10.83 5.71 -20.28
N PRO A 60 -12.04 5.17 -20.53
CA PRO A 60 -13.26 5.62 -19.86
C PRO A 60 -13.31 5.05 -18.43
N SER A 61 -12.55 5.66 -17.52
CA SER A 61 -12.67 5.44 -16.08
C SER A 61 -12.29 6.74 -15.35
N PRO A 62 -13.27 7.58 -14.96
CA PRO A 62 -13.02 8.86 -14.32
C PRO A 62 -13.02 8.71 -12.81
N ILE A 63 -11.96 8.15 -12.21
CA ILE A 63 -11.62 8.41 -10.80
C ILE A 63 -10.09 8.37 -10.67
N PRO A 64 -9.43 9.41 -10.13
CA PRO A 64 -8.01 9.34 -9.80
C PRO A 64 -7.84 8.38 -8.60
N ILE A 65 -7.40 7.15 -8.88
CA ILE A 65 -7.08 6.12 -7.89
C ILE A 65 -5.76 6.51 -7.22
N LEU A 66 -5.82 7.46 -6.30
CA LEU A 66 -4.71 7.81 -5.41
C LEU A 66 -4.74 6.88 -4.19
N SER A 67 -4.50 5.59 -4.41
CA SER A 67 -4.48 4.59 -3.35
C SER A 67 -3.16 3.84 -3.34
N TYR A 68 -2.21 4.33 -2.55
CA TYR A 68 -1.10 3.57 -1.92
C TYR A 68 -0.24 2.65 -2.80
N GLN A 69 -0.40 2.70 -4.12
CA GLN A 69 0.42 1.99 -5.07
C GLN A 69 1.57 2.90 -5.40
N ILE A 70 2.75 2.56 -4.89
CA ILE A 70 4.10 2.71 -5.46
C ILE A 70 5.05 2.66 -4.25
N CYS A 71 5.21 1.46 -3.74
CA CYS A 71 6.39 1.07 -3.01
C CYS A 71 6.34 -0.44 -2.97
N LEU A 72 7.50 -1.10 -2.90
CA LEU A 72 7.65 -2.54 -2.77
C LEU A 72 7.69 -3.28 -4.12
N CYS A 73 8.69 -2.98 -4.94
CA CYS A 73 9.00 -3.77 -6.13
C CYS A 73 9.15 -5.25 -5.75
N GLY A 74 8.19 -6.07 -6.19
CA GLY A 74 8.16 -7.52 -6.01
C GLY A 74 9.16 -8.18 -6.95
N SER A 75 10.46 -7.90 -6.76
CA SER A 75 11.54 -8.46 -7.58
C SER A 75 11.65 -9.98 -7.45
N ARG A 76 11.04 -10.57 -6.41
CA ARG A 76 10.84 -12.02 -6.24
C ARG A 76 9.35 -12.34 -6.31
N ILE A 77 8.90 -12.84 -7.45
CA ILE A 77 7.55 -13.33 -7.65
C ILE A 77 7.54 -14.84 -7.41
N TYR A 78 6.70 -15.29 -6.50
CA TYR A 78 6.44 -16.69 -6.20
C TYR A 78 5.03 -17.02 -6.66
N VAL A 79 4.87 -18.01 -7.53
CA VAL A 79 3.57 -18.37 -8.13
C VAL A 79 3.26 -19.83 -7.87
N GLN A 80 2.04 -20.13 -7.43
CA GLN A 80 1.66 -21.51 -7.15
C GLN A 80 1.68 -22.34 -8.44
N ARG A 81 2.20 -23.57 -8.35
CA ARG A 81 2.50 -24.42 -9.52
C ARG A 81 1.33 -24.59 -10.48
N ALA A 82 0.10 -24.67 -9.96
CA ALA A 82 -1.13 -24.80 -10.75
C ALA A 82 -1.37 -23.64 -11.73
N VAL A 83 -0.95 -22.42 -11.39
CA VAL A 83 -1.15 -21.21 -12.22
C VAL A 83 0.15 -20.64 -12.78
N TYR A 84 1.30 -21.26 -12.50
CA TYR A 84 2.63 -20.80 -12.92
C TYR A 84 2.75 -20.52 -14.41
N HIS A 85 2.34 -21.48 -15.26
CA HIS A 85 2.42 -21.33 -16.71
C HIS A 85 1.48 -20.24 -17.22
N ARG A 86 0.23 -20.23 -16.75
CA ARG A 86 -0.77 -19.20 -17.11
C ARG A 86 -0.31 -17.79 -16.69
N PHE A 87 0.33 -17.67 -15.54
CA PHE A 87 0.91 -16.41 -15.08
C PHE A 87 2.02 -15.95 -16.04
N LEU A 88 2.97 -16.82 -16.37
CA LEU A 88 4.07 -16.46 -17.28
C LEU A 88 3.57 -16.10 -18.68
N ASP A 89 2.61 -16.85 -19.22
CA ASP A 89 2.02 -16.61 -20.54
C ASP A 89 1.30 -15.24 -20.61
N ALA A 90 0.81 -14.73 -19.48
CA ALA A 90 0.21 -13.39 -19.38
C ALA A 90 1.23 -12.29 -19.03
N PHE A 91 2.17 -12.59 -18.14
CA PHE A 91 3.13 -11.63 -17.59
C PHE A 91 4.24 -11.28 -18.60
N VAL A 92 4.77 -12.26 -19.33
CA VAL A 92 5.87 -12.05 -20.28
C VAL A 92 5.47 -11.11 -21.42
N PRO A 93 4.32 -11.28 -22.11
CA PRO A 93 3.89 -10.35 -23.16
C PRO A 93 3.71 -8.92 -22.66
N GLN A 94 3.15 -8.74 -21.46
CA GLN A 94 2.92 -7.39 -20.90
C GLN A 94 4.22 -6.67 -20.58
N ALA A 95 5.22 -7.35 -20.01
CA ALA A 95 6.53 -6.72 -19.80
C ALA A 95 7.26 -6.45 -21.12
N ARG A 96 7.07 -7.30 -22.14
CA ARG A 96 7.61 -7.05 -23.48
C ARG A 96 7.01 -5.82 -24.13
N ALA A 97 5.76 -5.49 -23.81
CA ALA A 97 5.05 -4.32 -24.31
C ALA A 97 5.45 -3.00 -23.61
N LEU A 98 6.26 -3.04 -22.54
CA LEU A 98 6.73 -1.83 -21.89
C LEU A 98 7.73 -1.08 -22.78
N VAL A 99 7.37 0.14 -23.15
CA VAL A 99 8.20 1.04 -23.97
C VAL A 99 9.26 1.71 -23.08
N VAL A 100 10.52 1.49 -23.42
CA VAL A 100 11.67 2.14 -22.78
C VAL A 100 12.12 3.32 -23.65
N GLY A 101 12.34 4.49 -23.07
CA GLY A 101 12.68 5.67 -23.85
C GLY A 101 12.90 6.95 -23.05
N ASP A 102 12.81 8.09 -23.75
CA ASP A 102 12.96 9.41 -23.14
C ASP A 102 11.79 9.69 -22.18
N PRO A 103 12.05 10.04 -20.90
CA PRO A 103 11.00 10.29 -19.91
C PRO A 103 10.11 11.51 -20.23
N SER A 104 10.52 12.37 -21.17
CA SER A 104 9.70 13.50 -21.64
C SER A 104 8.58 13.09 -22.61
N ARG A 105 8.62 11.87 -23.16
CA ARG A 105 7.62 11.38 -24.11
C ARG A 105 6.47 10.67 -23.39
N ALA A 106 5.24 10.95 -23.80
CA ALA A 106 4.03 10.38 -23.20
C ALA A 106 3.91 8.86 -23.43
N GLU A 107 4.54 8.33 -24.48
CA GLU A 107 4.52 6.90 -24.80
C GLU A 107 5.53 6.07 -23.97
N THR A 108 6.45 6.73 -23.25
CA THR A 108 7.51 6.07 -22.48
C THR A 108 6.96 5.54 -21.17
N HIS A 109 7.09 4.22 -20.96
CA HIS A 109 6.77 3.57 -19.69
C HIS A 109 7.99 3.52 -18.75
N LEU A 110 9.20 3.37 -19.31
CA LEU A 110 10.45 3.22 -18.56
C LEU A 110 11.52 4.18 -19.06
N GLY A 111 12.00 5.06 -18.18
CA GLY A 111 13.16 5.92 -18.46
C GLY A 111 14.52 5.19 -18.34
N PRO A 112 15.64 5.91 -18.51
CA PRO A 112 16.97 5.38 -18.23
C PRO A 112 17.22 5.25 -16.72
N LEU A 113 18.13 4.33 -16.35
CA LEU A 113 18.67 4.22 -15.00
C LEU A 113 19.46 5.47 -14.59
N VAL A 114 19.52 5.74 -13.28
CA VAL A 114 20.09 6.99 -12.72
C VAL A 114 21.54 7.29 -13.14
N SER A 115 22.36 6.27 -13.38
CA SER A 115 23.76 6.45 -13.80
C SER A 115 24.30 5.25 -14.56
N GLU A 116 25.34 5.47 -15.37
CA GLU A 116 26.04 4.39 -16.09
C GLU A 116 26.66 3.35 -15.14
N SER A 117 27.23 3.80 -14.01
CA SER A 117 27.78 2.88 -12.99
C SER A 117 26.72 1.94 -12.43
N HIS A 118 25.49 2.45 -12.23
CA HIS A 118 24.37 1.67 -11.74
C HIS A 118 23.83 0.71 -12.81
N MET A 119 23.74 1.16 -14.06
CA MET A 119 23.43 0.28 -15.20
C MET A 119 24.44 -0.87 -15.32
N HIS A 120 25.74 -0.63 -15.15
CA HIS A 120 26.74 -1.70 -15.16
C HIS A 120 26.56 -2.70 -14.01
N LYS A 121 26.14 -2.24 -12.82
CA LYS A 121 25.77 -3.09 -11.69
C LYS A 121 24.58 -3.99 -12.06
N VAL A 122 23.50 -3.41 -12.60
CA VAL A 122 22.30 -4.15 -13.02
C VAL A 122 22.64 -5.20 -14.08
N LEU A 123 23.35 -4.82 -15.15
CA LEU A 123 23.82 -5.75 -16.18
C LEU A 123 24.78 -6.82 -15.64
N GLY A 124 25.50 -6.52 -14.55
CA GLY A 124 26.31 -7.49 -13.82
C GLY A 124 25.49 -8.61 -13.21
N TYR A 125 24.35 -8.27 -12.59
CA TYR A 125 23.40 -9.27 -12.08
C TYR A 125 22.74 -10.08 -13.20
N VAL A 126 22.44 -9.45 -14.34
CA VAL A 126 21.90 -10.15 -15.52
C VAL A 126 22.87 -11.25 -15.97
N ARG A 127 24.13 -10.90 -16.21
CA ARG A 127 25.17 -11.89 -16.59
C ARG A 127 25.40 -12.96 -15.51
N MET A 128 25.22 -12.60 -14.24
CA MET A 128 25.36 -13.54 -13.13
C MET A 128 24.20 -14.54 -13.10
N ALA A 129 22.97 -14.08 -13.31
CA ALA A 129 21.80 -14.93 -13.35
C ALA A 129 21.89 -15.99 -14.45
N GLU A 130 22.40 -15.64 -15.64
CA GLU A 130 22.68 -16.61 -16.71
C GLU A 130 23.69 -17.68 -16.27
N LYS A 131 24.77 -17.28 -15.58
CA LYS A 131 25.78 -18.22 -15.04
C LYS A 131 25.23 -19.10 -13.93
N GLU A 132 24.27 -18.61 -13.17
CA GLU A 132 23.57 -19.36 -12.11
C GLU A 132 22.46 -20.29 -12.67
N GLY A 133 22.31 -20.38 -14.00
CA GLY A 133 21.36 -21.26 -14.67
C GLY A 133 19.96 -20.65 -14.89
N GLY A 134 19.83 -19.33 -14.73
CA GLY A 134 18.60 -18.60 -15.01
C GLY A 134 18.32 -18.49 -16.50
N VAL A 135 17.04 -18.65 -16.86
CA VAL A 135 16.54 -18.45 -18.22
C VAL A 135 15.91 -17.06 -18.34
N ILE A 136 16.45 -16.25 -19.25
CA ILE A 136 15.90 -14.94 -19.59
C ILE A 136 14.67 -15.14 -20.48
N GLN A 137 13.51 -14.68 -20.03
CA GLN A 137 12.26 -14.76 -20.80
C GLN A 137 12.03 -13.53 -21.67
N CYS A 138 12.51 -12.35 -21.25
CA CYS A 138 12.55 -11.13 -22.05
C CYS A 138 13.58 -10.13 -21.49
N GLY A 139 14.08 -9.22 -22.34
CA GLY A 139 15.11 -8.26 -21.98
C GLY A 139 16.52 -8.86 -21.99
N GLY A 140 17.39 -8.41 -21.08
CA GLY A 140 18.73 -9.00 -20.87
C GLY A 140 19.88 -8.37 -21.66
N ARG A 141 19.62 -7.35 -22.48
CA ARG A 141 20.65 -6.59 -23.21
C ARG A 141 20.67 -5.12 -22.81
N ARG A 142 21.83 -4.48 -22.92
CA ARG A 142 21.94 -3.02 -22.81
C ARG A 142 21.16 -2.39 -23.97
N MET A 143 20.28 -1.44 -23.65
CA MET A 143 19.62 -0.57 -24.61
C MET A 143 20.56 0.58 -24.98
N GLU A 144 20.68 0.88 -26.26
CA GLU A 144 21.33 2.09 -26.76
C GLU A 144 20.30 3.19 -27.03
N ILE A 145 20.73 4.46 -27.10
CA ILE A 145 19.85 5.59 -27.40
C ILE A 145 19.16 5.43 -28.76
N LYS A 146 19.79 4.72 -29.70
CA LYS A 146 19.22 4.39 -31.01
C LYS A 146 18.05 3.41 -30.91
N ASP A 147 17.99 2.63 -29.84
CA ASP A 147 16.90 1.69 -29.57
C ASP A 147 15.68 2.39 -28.93
N PHE A 148 15.75 3.70 -28.63
CA PHE A 148 14.64 4.44 -28.03
C PHE A 148 13.52 4.67 -29.05
N GLY A 149 12.37 4.03 -28.82
CA GLY A 149 11.20 4.12 -29.70
C GLY A 149 11.09 3.00 -30.74
N GLU A 150 11.97 2.00 -30.72
CA GLU A 150 11.75 0.71 -31.37
C GLU A 150 11.33 -0.36 -30.33
N ASP A 151 10.55 -1.35 -30.78
CA ASP A 151 9.74 -2.33 -30.02
C ASP A 151 10.47 -3.25 -29.00
N GLU A 152 11.30 -2.76 -28.06
CA GLU A 152 11.91 -3.65 -27.05
C GLU A 152 12.23 -3.07 -25.65
N LYS A 153 12.32 -3.82 -24.53
CA LYS A 153 11.47 -4.82 -23.81
C LYS A 153 11.90 -4.72 -22.32
N ALA A 154 11.00 -4.83 -21.33
CA ALA A 154 11.38 -4.91 -19.91
C ALA A 154 11.86 -6.33 -19.50
N GLU A 155 12.67 -6.44 -18.43
CA GLU A 155 13.38 -7.68 -18.10
C GLU A 155 12.57 -8.63 -17.18
N ILE A 156 12.32 -9.86 -17.64
CA ILE A 156 11.74 -10.92 -16.79
C ILE A 156 12.65 -12.16 -16.81
N TRP A 157 12.99 -12.61 -15.62
CA TRP A 157 13.57 -13.91 -15.33
C TRP A 157 12.46 -14.87 -14.94
N GLY A 158 12.31 -15.94 -15.71
CA GLY A 158 11.37 -16.99 -15.41
C GLY A 158 12.02 -18.29 -15.77
N LYS A 159 12.35 -19.08 -14.73
CA LYS A 159 12.84 -20.47 -14.76
C LYS A 159 14.35 -20.63 -14.52
N GLY A 160 14.69 -21.54 -13.59
CA GLY A 160 16.03 -22.12 -13.44
C GLY A 160 16.90 -21.57 -12.31
N LEU A 161 16.63 -20.36 -11.80
CA LEU A 161 17.40 -19.81 -10.68
C LEU A 161 17.10 -20.60 -9.39
N SER A 162 18.15 -20.94 -8.64
CA SER A 162 17.98 -21.43 -7.28
C SER A 162 17.42 -20.29 -6.39
N PRO A 163 16.49 -20.55 -5.47
CA PRO A 163 16.10 -19.57 -4.44
C PRO A 163 17.27 -19.05 -3.61
N THR A 164 18.37 -19.81 -3.52
CA THR A 164 19.59 -19.44 -2.79
C THR A 164 20.58 -18.61 -3.62
N SER A 165 20.28 -18.34 -4.88
CA SER A 165 21.19 -17.64 -5.79
C SER A 165 21.40 -16.19 -5.37
N ARG A 166 22.51 -15.57 -5.80
CA ARG A 166 22.83 -14.21 -5.37
C ARG A 166 21.80 -13.20 -5.85
N VAL A 167 21.31 -13.40 -7.08
CA VAL A 167 20.27 -12.58 -7.73
C VAL A 167 18.96 -12.59 -6.92
N MET A 168 18.67 -13.70 -6.23
CA MET A 168 17.52 -13.83 -5.32
C MET A 168 17.76 -13.18 -3.97
N ARG A 169 18.99 -13.20 -3.44
CA ARG A 169 19.29 -12.68 -2.10
C ARG A 169 19.66 -11.20 -2.05
N GLU A 170 20.19 -10.64 -3.14
CA GLU A 170 20.69 -9.27 -3.18
C GLU A 170 19.73 -8.30 -3.90
N GLU A 171 19.68 -7.06 -3.42
CA GLU A 171 18.92 -5.99 -4.03
C GLU A 171 19.63 -5.46 -5.29
N ILE A 172 18.97 -5.61 -6.43
CA ILE A 172 19.49 -5.25 -7.76
C ILE A 172 19.24 -3.76 -8.03
N PHE A 173 18.08 -3.26 -7.60
CA PHE A 173 17.64 -1.87 -7.76
C PHE A 173 17.56 -1.47 -9.25
N GLY A 174 16.96 -2.33 -10.06
CA GLY A 174 16.76 -2.14 -11.49
C GLY A 174 15.54 -2.95 -11.95
N PRO A 175 15.15 -2.86 -13.23
CA PRO A 175 13.93 -3.48 -13.77
C PRO A 175 14.11 -4.99 -13.97
N VAL A 176 14.47 -5.71 -12.90
CA VAL A 176 14.89 -7.11 -12.91
C VAL A 176 13.99 -7.92 -11.99
N VAL A 177 13.20 -8.82 -12.58
CA VAL A 177 12.18 -9.60 -11.86
C VAL A 177 12.44 -11.09 -11.98
N THR A 178 12.33 -11.82 -10.88
CA THR A 178 12.45 -13.28 -10.84
C THR A 178 11.10 -13.93 -10.57
N VAL A 179 10.78 -15.03 -11.27
CA VAL A 179 9.53 -15.77 -11.11
C VAL A 179 9.81 -17.24 -10.77
N HIS A 180 9.38 -17.69 -9.60
CA HIS A 180 9.63 -19.03 -9.06
C HIS A 180 8.32 -19.76 -8.73
N PRO A 181 8.19 -21.05 -9.09
CA PRO A 181 7.05 -21.84 -8.66
C PRO A 181 7.17 -22.23 -7.19
N PHE A 182 6.04 -22.42 -6.52
CA PHE A 182 5.93 -23.10 -5.22
C PHE A 182 4.73 -24.05 -5.21
N ASP A 183 4.70 -25.02 -4.29
CA ASP A 183 3.64 -26.01 -4.14
C ASP A 183 2.70 -25.74 -2.98
N THR A 184 3.26 -25.32 -1.83
CA THR A 184 2.50 -25.22 -0.58
C THR A 184 2.55 -23.82 0.03
N GLU A 185 1.53 -23.50 0.84
CA GLU A 185 1.49 -22.26 1.63
C GLU A 185 2.75 -22.13 2.53
N ASP A 186 3.19 -23.23 3.13
CA ASP A 186 4.37 -23.26 3.99
C ASP A 186 5.66 -22.97 3.24
N GLU A 187 5.80 -23.54 2.04
CA GLU A 187 6.92 -23.26 1.15
C GLU A 187 6.93 -21.79 0.70
N ALA A 188 5.77 -21.23 0.31
CA ALA A 188 5.67 -19.83 -0.09
C ALA A 188 6.11 -18.88 1.03
N VAL A 189 5.67 -19.14 2.25
CA VAL A 189 6.08 -18.37 3.44
C VAL A 189 7.57 -18.53 3.73
N ALA A 190 8.12 -19.74 3.61
CA ALA A 190 9.55 -20.00 3.81
C ALA A 190 10.40 -19.25 2.77
N LEU A 191 10.02 -19.30 1.49
CA LEU A 191 10.69 -18.59 0.40
C LEU A 191 10.62 -17.07 0.57
N ALA A 192 9.45 -16.54 0.97
CA ALA A 192 9.31 -15.11 1.23
C ALA A 192 10.24 -14.63 2.36
N ASN A 193 10.35 -15.43 3.42
CA ASN A 193 11.19 -15.17 4.59
C ASN A 193 12.68 -15.48 4.38
N ASP A 194 13.07 -16.20 3.31
CA ASP A 194 14.47 -16.46 2.98
C ASP A 194 15.14 -15.25 2.32
N SER A 195 15.19 -14.16 3.08
CA SER A 195 15.80 -12.90 2.69
C SER A 195 16.34 -12.20 3.95
N PRO A 196 17.55 -11.61 3.90
CA PRO A 196 18.05 -10.80 5.00
C PRO A 196 17.26 -9.49 5.16
N TYR A 197 16.49 -9.12 4.14
CA TYR A 197 15.60 -7.96 4.14
C TYR A 197 14.19 -8.35 4.57
N GLY A 198 13.48 -7.39 5.16
CA GLY A 198 12.08 -7.54 5.55
C GLY A 198 11.32 -6.22 5.39
N LEU A 199 11.46 -5.55 4.25
CA LEU A 199 10.78 -4.27 4.01
C LEU A 199 9.28 -4.54 3.76
N ALA A 200 8.95 -5.33 2.74
CA ALA A 200 7.58 -5.75 2.52
C ALA A 200 7.37 -7.06 1.76
N CYS A 201 6.10 -7.48 1.75
CA CYS A 201 5.61 -8.62 0.99
C CYS A 201 4.17 -8.39 0.51
N CYS A 202 3.84 -8.86 -0.68
CA CYS A 202 2.48 -8.92 -1.22
C CYS A 202 1.98 -10.36 -1.27
N VAL A 203 0.71 -10.58 -0.96
CA VAL A 203 0.06 -11.90 -1.03
C VAL A 203 -1.27 -11.79 -1.78
N TRP A 204 -1.42 -12.59 -2.85
CA TRP A 204 -2.61 -12.67 -3.70
C TRP A 204 -3.36 -13.97 -3.46
N THR A 205 -4.57 -13.87 -2.93
CA THR A 205 -5.48 -15.01 -2.68
C THR A 205 -6.90 -14.49 -2.46
N GLU A 206 -7.91 -15.24 -2.86
CA GLU A 206 -9.32 -14.95 -2.51
C GLU A 206 -9.67 -15.38 -1.08
N SER A 207 -8.90 -16.31 -0.50
CA SER A 207 -9.12 -16.80 0.86
C SER A 207 -8.61 -15.83 1.93
N GLY A 208 -9.53 -15.09 2.56
CA GLY A 208 -9.19 -14.21 3.70
C GLY A 208 -8.51 -14.94 4.88
N ARG A 209 -8.79 -16.23 5.08
CA ARG A 209 -8.11 -17.05 6.09
C ARG A 209 -6.65 -17.31 5.73
N ARG A 210 -6.36 -17.61 4.46
CA ARG A 210 -4.99 -17.79 3.96
C ARG A 210 -4.21 -16.49 4.04
N ALA A 211 -4.80 -15.40 3.55
CA ALA A 211 -4.21 -14.07 3.61
C ALA A 211 -3.74 -13.72 5.04
N ARG A 212 -4.60 -13.96 6.03
CA ARG A 212 -4.27 -13.74 7.44
C ARG A 212 -3.12 -14.63 7.93
N ARG A 213 -3.18 -15.95 7.69
CA ARG A 213 -2.12 -16.88 8.12
C ARG A 213 -0.76 -16.53 7.52
N CYS A 214 -0.73 -16.19 6.23
CA CYS A 214 0.49 -15.74 5.56
C CYS A 214 1.01 -14.45 6.20
N ALA A 215 0.14 -13.46 6.41
CA ALA A 215 0.51 -12.18 7.00
C ALA A 215 1.08 -12.31 8.43
N GLU A 216 0.57 -13.23 9.24
CA GLU A 216 1.07 -13.50 10.60
C GLU A 216 2.44 -14.20 10.60
N ARG A 217 2.82 -14.89 9.51
CA ARG A 217 4.05 -15.70 9.42
C ARG A 217 5.17 -15.06 8.61
N ILE A 218 4.85 -14.10 7.73
CA ILE A 218 5.85 -13.40 6.91
C ILE A 218 6.55 -12.32 7.74
N LYS A 219 7.88 -12.36 7.76
CA LYS A 219 8.78 -11.46 8.47
C LYS A 219 9.10 -10.22 7.62
N ALA A 220 8.07 -9.41 7.37
CA ALA A 220 8.22 -8.12 6.69
C ALA A 220 7.55 -7.00 7.51
N GLY A 221 8.19 -5.83 7.57
CA GLY A 221 7.70 -4.65 8.29
C GLY A 221 6.37 -4.14 7.74
N MET A 222 6.12 -4.38 6.46
CA MET A 222 4.83 -4.19 5.81
C MET A 222 4.44 -5.44 5.03
N THR A 223 3.65 -6.34 5.62
CA THR A 223 3.00 -7.40 4.84
C THR A 223 1.65 -6.90 4.34
N MET A 224 1.57 -6.58 3.05
CA MET A 224 0.33 -6.19 2.41
C MET A 224 -0.43 -7.44 1.97
N ALA A 225 -1.33 -7.91 2.85
CA ALA A 225 -2.41 -8.78 2.41
C ALA A 225 -3.37 -7.92 1.59
N LEU A 226 -3.17 -7.88 0.27
CA LEU A 226 -4.11 -7.28 -0.68
C LEU A 226 -5.38 -8.13 -0.69
N CYS A 227 -6.18 -7.99 0.36
CA CYS A 227 -7.53 -8.49 0.39
C CYS A 227 -8.30 -7.82 -0.74
N TYR A 228 -8.69 -8.62 -1.73
CA TYR A 228 -9.94 -8.73 -2.52
C TYR A 228 -11.03 -7.62 -2.46
N VAL A 229 -10.95 -6.56 -1.66
CA VAL A 229 -12.03 -5.58 -1.42
C VAL A 229 -11.76 -4.19 -2.02
N GLN A 230 -10.56 -3.88 -2.52
CA GLN A 230 -10.26 -2.52 -3.04
C GLN A 230 -10.05 -2.42 -4.56
N LEU A 231 -10.09 -3.52 -5.30
CA LEU A 231 -9.84 -3.52 -6.75
C LEU A 231 -11.09 -3.66 -7.64
N ASN A 232 -12.31 -3.65 -7.08
CA ASN A 232 -13.54 -3.70 -7.88
C ASN A 232 -13.98 -2.34 -8.46
N GLY A 233 -13.06 -1.35 -8.55
CA GLY A 233 -13.40 -0.01 -9.03
C GLY A 233 -14.45 0.73 -8.19
N ARG A 234 -14.78 0.20 -6.99
CA ARG A 234 -15.76 0.77 -6.05
C ARG A 234 -15.05 1.18 -4.77
N THR A 235 -15.10 2.46 -4.45
CA THR A 235 -14.54 3.00 -3.22
C THR A 235 -15.32 2.46 -2.01
N SER A 236 -14.64 1.77 -1.11
CA SER A 236 -15.24 1.34 0.17
C SER A 236 -15.52 2.55 1.05
N VAL A 237 -16.67 2.56 1.72
CA VAL A 237 -17.06 3.63 2.67
C VAL A 237 -16.01 3.85 3.75
N SER A 238 -15.27 2.80 4.13
CA SER A 238 -14.20 2.85 5.14
C SER A 238 -13.05 3.80 4.79
N TRP A 239 -12.88 4.18 3.51
CA TRP A 239 -11.85 5.12 3.10
C TRP A 239 -11.98 6.50 3.74
N VAL A 240 -13.21 6.99 3.91
CA VAL A 240 -13.45 8.33 4.48
C VAL A 240 -12.98 8.38 5.95
N PRO A 241 -13.42 7.45 6.84
CA PRO A 241 -12.88 7.36 8.19
C PRO A 241 -11.36 7.15 8.25
N ILE A 242 -10.79 6.33 7.36
CA ILE A 242 -9.35 6.05 7.37
C ILE A 242 -8.54 7.31 7.06
N ILE A 243 -8.87 8.04 5.99
CA ILE A 243 -8.15 9.26 5.60
C ILE A 243 -8.26 10.32 6.70
N LEU A 244 -9.49 10.59 7.17
CA LEU A 244 -9.74 11.64 8.16
C LEU A 244 -9.00 11.33 9.47
N ASN A 245 -9.12 10.10 9.94
CA ASN A 245 -8.45 9.66 11.16
C ASN A 245 -6.92 9.71 11.05
N LEU A 246 -6.35 9.25 9.93
CA LEU A 246 -4.91 9.31 9.68
C LEU A 246 -4.41 10.75 9.66
N THR A 247 -5.13 11.64 8.97
CA THR A 247 -4.79 13.08 8.86
C THR A 247 -4.69 13.71 10.25
N VAL A 248 -5.71 13.53 11.08
CA VAL A 248 -5.70 14.10 12.44
C VAL A 248 -4.64 13.45 13.33
N HIS A 249 -4.37 12.15 13.17
CA HIS A 249 -3.29 11.47 13.90
C HIS A 249 -1.91 12.02 13.54
N VAL A 250 -1.64 12.33 12.26
CA VAL A 250 -0.37 12.96 11.84
C VAL A 250 -0.17 14.29 12.55
N PHE A 251 -1.19 15.16 12.57
CA PHE A 251 -1.13 16.43 13.30
C PHE A 251 -0.95 16.22 14.81
N MET A 252 -1.64 15.24 15.39
CA MET A 252 -1.53 14.91 16.81
C MET A 252 -0.13 14.44 17.19
N TYR A 253 0.45 13.52 16.42
CA TYR A 253 1.81 13.04 16.68
C TYR A 253 2.86 14.12 16.46
N TYR A 254 2.69 14.97 15.45
CA TYR A 254 3.53 16.14 15.27
C TYR A 254 3.48 17.08 16.48
N TYR A 255 2.27 17.34 17.00
CA TYR A 255 2.09 18.12 18.23
C TYR A 255 2.80 17.49 19.43
N TYR A 256 2.67 16.18 19.63
CA TYR A 256 3.37 15.48 20.72
C TYR A 256 4.89 15.51 20.56
N PHE A 257 5.41 15.29 19.35
CA PHE A 257 6.83 15.38 19.06
C PHE A 257 7.42 16.76 19.41
N ARG A 258 6.73 17.83 18.99
CA ARG A 258 7.15 19.21 19.29
C ARG A 258 7.02 19.55 20.78
N THR A 259 5.98 19.05 21.45
CA THR A 259 5.79 19.27 22.90
C THR A 259 6.84 18.52 23.72
N ALA A 260 7.21 17.30 23.31
CA ALA A 260 8.32 16.54 23.90
C ALA A 260 9.68 17.20 23.67
N SER A 261 9.81 18.00 22.60
CA SER A 261 10.99 18.83 22.32
C SER A 261 11.01 20.15 23.10
N GLY A 262 10.09 20.36 24.06
CA GLY A 262 10.05 21.54 24.94
C GLY A 262 9.30 22.75 24.38
N ALA A 263 8.72 22.67 23.18
CA ALA A 263 7.97 23.78 22.59
C ALA A 263 6.56 23.88 23.21
N LYS A 264 6.22 25.04 23.81
CA LYS A 264 4.85 25.34 24.24
C LYS A 264 4.03 25.81 23.05
N ILE A 265 3.10 24.96 22.61
CA ILE A 265 2.26 25.23 21.43
C ILE A 265 0.87 25.70 21.87
N TRP A 266 0.43 26.87 21.38
CA TRP A 266 -0.85 27.49 21.76
C TRP A 266 -2.08 26.83 21.11
N TRP A 267 -1.91 26.12 19.99
CA TRP A 267 -3.03 25.61 19.20
C TRP A 267 -3.58 24.24 19.63
N LYS A 268 -3.28 23.77 20.85
CA LYS A 268 -3.80 22.49 21.36
C LYS A 268 -5.32 22.36 21.22
N LYS A 269 -6.04 23.47 21.42
CA LYS A 269 -7.50 23.54 21.27
C LYS A 269 -7.96 23.17 19.85
N TYR A 270 -7.27 23.66 18.82
CA TYR A 270 -7.62 23.37 17.43
C TYR A 270 -7.42 21.90 17.09
N LEU A 271 -6.41 21.26 17.67
CA LEU A 271 -6.16 19.84 17.48
C LEU A 271 -7.29 18.97 18.04
N THR A 272 -7.77 19.28 19.24
CA THR A 272 -8.95 18.61 19.82
C THR A 272 -10.21 18.93 19.03
N THR A 273 -10.37 20.15 18.51
CA THR A 273 -11.49 20.50 17.65
C THR A 273 -11.48 19.70 16.35
N MET A 274 -10.32 19.50 15.71
CA MET A 274 -10.19 18.63 14.53
C MET A 274 -10.61 17.19 14.84
N GLN A 275 -10.20 16.65 15.99
CA GLN A 275 -10.59 15.30 16.44
C GLN A 275 -12.10 15.12 16.62
N ILE A 276 -12.81 16.19 17.01
CA ILE A 276 -14.27 16.16 17.17
C ILE A 276 -14.95 16.31 15.80
N ILE A 277 -14.45 17.22 14.97
CA ILE A 277 -15.00 17.44 13.63
C ILE A 277 -14.86 16.18 12.77
N GLN A 278 -13.70 15.52 12.77
CA GLN A 278 -13.52 14.25 12.04
C GLN A 278 -14.56 13.22 12.49
N PHE A 279 -14.81 13.11 13.81
CA PHE A 279 -15.67 12.08 14.36
C PHE A 279 -17.14 12.30 13.94
N ILE A 280 -17.57 13.55 13.89
CA ILE A 280 -18.91 13.92 13.41
C ILE A 280 -19.06 13.62 11.91
N ILE A 281 -18.02 13.92 11.12
CA ILE A 281 -18.02 13.62 9.68
C ILE A 281 -18.08 12.12 9.45
N ASP A 282 -17.25 11.34 10.15
CA ASP A 282 -17.21 9.88 10.07
C ASP A 282 -18.57 9.28 10.42
N LEU A 283 -19.20 9.78 11.49
CA LEU A 283 -20.53 9.35 11.89
C LEU A 283 -21.56 9.64 10.79
N THR A 284 -21.60 10.88 10.29
CA THR A 284 -22.55 11.27 9.25
C THR A 284 -22.41 10.41 7.99
N VAL A 285 -21.18 10.21 7.52
CA VAL A 285 -20.91 9.44 6.29
C VAL A 285 -21.25 7.97 6.48
N VAL A 286 -20.83 7.33 7.57
CA VAL A 286 -21.06 5.89 7.76
C VAL A 286 -22.54 5.57 7.99
N TYR A 287 -23.26 6.40 8.76
CA TYR A 287 -24.71 6.21 8.92
C TYR A 287 -25.47 6.47 7.62
N PHE A 288 -25.10 7.50 6.86
CA PHE A 288 -25.70 7.79 5.56
C PHE A 288 -25.50 6.64 4.55
N CYS A 289 -24.27 6.12 4.47
CA CYS A 289 -23.96 5.00 3.58
C CYS A 289 -24.65 3.70 4.02
N SER A 290 -24.75 3.45 5.33
CA SER A 290 -25.46 2.28 5.87
C SER A 290 -26.97 2.40 5.60
N TYR A 291 -27.57 3.55 5.85
CA TYR A 291 -28.97 3.83 5.50
C TYR A 291 -29.22 3.60 4.01
N THR A 292 -28.36 4.16 3.15
CA THR A 292 -28.47 4.01 1.70
C THR A 292 -28.37 2.54 1.27
N TYR A 293 -27.48 1.76 1.88
CA TYR A 293 -27.34 0.32 1.63
C TYR A 293 -28.63 -0.45 1.96
N PHE A 294 -29.17 -0.24 3.16
CA PHE A 294 -30.40 -0.92 3.61
C PHE A 294 -31.63 -0.47 2.84
N ALA A 295 -31.74 0.83 2.53
CA ALA A 295 -32.84 1.37 1.73
C ALA A 295 -32.80 0.79 0.31
N PHE A 296 -31.65 0.76 -0.36
CA PHE A 296 -31.53 0.16 -1.69
C PHE A 296 -31.85 -1.35 -1.69
N THR A 297 -31.44 -2.07 -0.65
CA THR A 297 -31.57 -3.55 -0.59
C THR A 297 -32.98 -4.00 -0.21
N TYR A 298 -33.60 -3.37 0.79
CA TYR A 298 -34.85 -3.86 1.40
C TYR A 298 -36.07 -2.97 1.13
N ALA A 299 -35.86 -1.70 0.78
CA ALA A 299 -36.94 -0.73 0.64
C ALA A 299 -36.64 0.27 -0.49
N PRO A 300 -36.56 -0.18 -1.76
CA PRO A 300 -36.12 0.66 -2.88
C PRO A 300 -37.03 1.86 -3.17
N TYR A 301 -38.23 1.89 -2.57
CA TYR A 301 -39.15 3.02 -2.60
C TYR A 301 -38.71 4.21 -1.73
N LEU A 302 -37.76 4.01 -0.81
CA LEU A 302 -37.17 5.07 0.00
C LEU A 302 -36.04 5.79 -0.74
N PRO A 303 -35.83 7.10 -0.49
CA PRO A 303 -34.74 7.85 -1.12
C PRO A 303 -33.41 7.22 -0.73
N ASN A 304 -32.64 6.78 -1.73
CA ASN A 304 -31.34 6.15 -1.58
C ASN A 304 -30.39 6.66 -2.67
N ALA A 305 -29.09 6.66 -2.38
CA ALA A 305 -28.03 7.06 -3.31
C ALA A 305 -27.32 5.85 -3.96
N GLY A 306 -28.08 4.81 -4.31
CA GLY A 306 -27.58 3.60 -4.98
C GLY A 306 -26.87 2.60 -4.05
N SER A 307 -26.35 1.50 -4.62
CA SER A 307 -25.65 0.47 -3.85
C SER A 307 -24.20 0.87 -3.51
N CYS A 308 -23.78 0.73 -2.25
CA CYS A 308 -22.38 0.89 -1.84
C CYS A 308 -21.69 -0.47 -1.65
N ALA A 309 -20.35 -0.50 -1.72
CA ALA A 309 -19.57 -1.73 -1.58
C ALA A 309 -19.44 -2.14 -0.10
N GLY A 310 -19.85 -3.36 0.24
CA GLY A 310 -19.76 -3.93 1.59
C GLY A 310 -20.70 -5.11 1.81
N THR A 311 -20.47 -5.87 2.90
CA THR A 311 -21.41 -6.90 3.37
C THR A 311 -22.34 -6.32 4.43
N GLU A 312 -23.55 -6.87 4.54
CA GLU A 312 -24.53 -6.47 5.56
C GLU A 312 -23.95 -6.58 6.98
N SER A 313 -23.22 -7.66 7.27
CA SER A 313 -22.52 -7.84 8.54
C SER A 313 -21.51 -6.73 8.82
N ALA A 314 -20.80 -6.25 7.80
CA ALA A 314 -19.83 -5.16 7.96
C ALA A 314 -20.51 -3.82 8.23
N ALA A 315 -21.66 -3.55 7.60
CA ALA A 315 -22.45 -2.35 7.86
C ALA A 315 -22.98 -2.33 9.31
N ILE A 316 -23.56 -3.45 9.78
CA ILE A 316 -24.08 -3.57 11.15
C ILE A 316 -22.96 -3.43 12.18
N LEU A 317 -21.85 -4.15 12.00
CA LEU A 317 -20.70 -4.08 12.91
C LEU A 317 -20.08 -2.67 12.93
N GLY A 318 -19.96 -2.02 11.77
CA GLY A 318 -19.48 -0.65 11.66
C GLY A 318 -20.36 0.34 12.43
N CYS A 319 -21.69 0.25 12.27
CA CYS A 319 -22.64 1.06 13.02
C CYS A 319 -22.57 0.79 14.53
N ALA A 320 -22.45 -0.47 14.95
CA ALA A 320 -22.35 -0.84 16.37
C ALA A 320 -21.05 -0.29 17.00
N LEU A 321 -19.92 -0.43 16.32
CA LEU A 321 -18.64 0.12 16.77
C LEU A 321 -18.73 1.65 16.92
N LEU A 322 -19.18 2.37 15.89
CA LEU A 322 -19.29 3.84 15.94
C LEU A 322 -20.27 4.31 17.02
N SER A 323 -21.40 3.62 17.20
CA SER A 323 -22.34 3.89 18.29
C SER A 323 -21.67 3.76 19.65
N SER A 324 -20.86 2.72 19.85
CA SER A 324 -20.14 2.50 21.10
C SER A 324 -19.11 3.61 21.39
N TYR A 325 -18.40 4.09 20.35
CA TYR A 325 -17.48 5.21 20.47
C TYR A 325 -18.20 6.53 20.77
N LEU A 326 -19.37 6.76 20.18
CA LEU A 326 -20.19 7.94 20.48
C LEU A 326 -20.58 7.96 21.97
N VAL A 327 -21.01 6.84 22.52
CA VAL A 327 -21.34 6.72 23.96
C VAL A 327 -20.12 7.01 24.82
N LEU A 328 -18.95 6.44 24.48
CA LEU A 328 -17.70 6.71 25.18
C LEU A 328 -17.34 8.21 25.14
N PHE A 329 -17.51 8.84 23.98
CA PHE A 329 -17.22 10.25 23.77
C PHE A 329 -18.15 11.17 24.56
N ILE A 330 -19.46 10.89 24.56
CA ILE A 330 -20.46 11.60 25.36
C ILE A 330 -20.14 11.48 26.86
N ASN A 331 -19.79 10.27 27.32
CA ASN A 331 -19.41 10.05 28.71
C ASN A 331 -18.14 10.84 29.09
N PHE A 332 -17.11 10.79 28.24
CA PHE A 332 -15.89 11.58 28.42
C PHE A 332 -16.18 13.10 28.47
N TYR A 333 -17.04 13.59 27.59
CA TYR A 333 -17.45 15.00 27.58
C TYR A 333 -18.17 15.37 28.89
N HIS A 334 -19.13 14.56 29.34
CA HIS A 334 -19.81 14.77 30.61
C HIS A 334 -18.84 14.81 31.80
N GLN A 335 -17.88 13.88 31.86
CA GLN A 335 -16.87 13.85 32.93
C GLN A 335 -16.00 15.10 32.91
N THR A 336 -15.50 15.49 31.73
CA THR A 336 -14.61 16.66 31.58
C THR A 336 -15.30 17.96 31.98
N TYR A 337 -16.57 18.16 31.61
CA TYR A 337 -17.32 19.37 31.96
C TYR A 337 -17.85 19.36 33.39
N LYS A 338 -18.20 18.20 33.96
CA LYS A 338 -18.51 18.08 35.40
C LYS A 338 -17.30 18.46 36.26
N ILE A 339 -16.10 17.99 35.91
CA ILE A 339 -14.85 18.32 36.62
C ILE A 339 -14.57 19.83 36.55
N LYS A 340 -14.71 20.46 35.38
CA LYS A 340 -14.55 21.92 35.26
C LYS A 340 -15.56 22.70 36.10
N LYS A 341 -16.82 22.25 36.17
CA LYS A 341 -17.86 22.87 37.00
C LYS A 341 -17.54 22.74 38.50
N GLN A 342 -17.03 21.58 38.93
CA GLN A 342 -16.57 21.36 40.32
C GLN A 342 -15.33 22.19 40.67
N GLN A 343 -14.35 22.31 39.77
CA GLN A 343 -13.17 23.16 39.98
C GLN A 343 -13.52 24.65 40.04
N ALA A 344 -14.45 25.11 39.20
CA ALA A 344 -14.97 26.47 39.23
C ALA A 344 -15.80 26.76 40.51
N ALA A 345 -16.56 25.77 41.01
CA ALA A 345 -17.28 25.86 42.27
C ALA A 345 -16.31 25.95 43.46
N ASN A 346 -15.32 25.05 43.56
CA ASN A 346 -14.33 25.06 44.63
C ASN A 346 -13.42 26.30 44.61
N GLY A 347 -13.15 26.88 43.44
CA GLY A 347 -12.42 28.14 43.30
C GLY A 347 -13.22 29.36 43.80
N LYS A 348 -14.55 29.36 43.68
CA LYS A 348 -15.43 30.38 44.27
C LYS A 348 -15.53 30.23 45.78
N THR A 349 -15.64 29.00 46.30
CA THR A 349 -15.69 28.74 47.75
C THR A 349 -14.42 29.18 48.47
N LYS A 350 -13.23 29.00 47.86
CA LYS A 350 -11.96 29.51 48.43
C LYS A 350 -11.82 31.04 48.42
N LYS A 351 -12.57 31.75 47.57
CA LYS A 351 -12.59 33.22 47.56
C LYS A 351 -13.50 33.81 48.64
N VAL A 352 -14.60 33.13 48.97
CA VAL A 352 -15.57 33.57 49.99
C VAL A 352 -15.06 33.33 51.42
N VAL A 353 -14.16 32.37 51.64
CA VAL A 353 -13.56 32.08 52.97
C VAL A 353 -12.34 32.97 53.29
N LYS A 354 -12.01 33.93 52.41
CA LYS A 354 -10.81 34.79 52.54
C LYS A 354 -11.11 36.29 52.68
N GLU A 355 -12.36 36.65 52.93
CA GLU A 355 -12.79 38.02 53.31
C GLU A 355 -13.02 38.13 54.81
#